data_AF-A0A7G9Z983-F1
#
_entry.id   AF-A0A7G9Z983-F1
#
_cell.length_a   1.000
_cell.length_b   1.000
_cell.length_c   1.000
_cell.angle_alpha   90.00
_cell.angle_beta   90.00
_cell.angle_gamma   90.00
#
_symmetry.space_group_name_H-M   'P 1'
#
loop_
_entity.id
_entity.type
_entity.pdbx_description
1 polymer ?
#
loop_
_entity_poly.entity_id
_entity_poly.type
_entity_poly.pdbx_seq_one_letter_code
_entity_poly.pdbx_strand_id
1 'polypeptide(L)'
;MDKTKRRSTIIVVLTSVLLLGVLALSTGISSEDSSPLNDWNGTWLNVGTTLDDPAMDTVYEAMTDAANAAAGDGTFTTDDASSFLQAMHESNFGDFGIAGNTATYYNTDKTVKCECEYESAGVETVAFGEEEFNWYKFALTSEDATCPEYMYLIFTEVHSHEEGMEHFHMRYGNTSFDDLINNTGYAMWYPTFAVEGTTMETVADGYAEGAEMMGAMMLASQSPSLKDPWENFDPAFLPAEIINISGTYAKTGEGIFLDLEGNFIPAFLEQVTGTHTIEQHGSLLKVTDDEGTISQGSTIGNNIMLSNAGYTEVEGMGKIGFESVATGMIEEGTQGPEIFLNWIWRIYDSDDNLLFNGAGTQVLKRTEE
;
A
#
# COMPACT_ATOMS: atom_id res chain seq x y z
N MET A 1 -15.69 -69.18 32.49
CA MET A 1 -15.81 -67.72 32.63
C MET A 1 -15.59 -67.05 31.27
N ASP A 2 -15.93 -65.76 31.19
CA ASP A 2 -15.53 -64.71 30.21
C ASP A 2 -14.11 -64.83 29.59
N LYS A 3 -13.68 -64.15 28.49
CA LYS A 3 -14.22 -63.22 27.43
C LYS A 3 -13.13 -63.15 26.31
N THR A 4 -13.19 -62.52 25.12
CA THR A 4 -14.11 -61.70 24.27
C THR A 4 -13.72 -61.97 22.77
N LYS A 5 -14.56 -61.92 21.72
CA LYS A 5 -15.11 -60.78 20.91
C LYS A 5 -14.07 -59.76 20.35
N ARG A 6 -14.20 -59.17 19.13
CA ARG A 6 -14.94 -59.47 17.85
C ARG A 6 -14.66 -58.35 16.80
N ARG A 7 -15.03 -58.57 15.50
CA ARG A 7 -15.31 -57.57 14.41
C ARG A 7 -14.09 -56.95 13.69
N SER A 8 -14.01 -56.75 12.36
CA SER A 8 -14.88 -57.07 11.17
C SER A 8 -16.20 -56.26 11.01
N THR A 9 -16.58 -55.68 9.85
CA THR A 9 -16.10 -55.78 8.45
C THR A 9 -16.72 -54.68 7.54
N ILE A 10 -16.37 -54.67 6.23
CA ILE A 10 -17.20 -54.38 5.02
C ILE A 10 -17.09 -53.01 4.30
N ILE A 11 -17.25 -53.09 2.96
CA ILE A 11 -17.18 -52.05 1.91
C ILE A 11 -18.52 -52.04 1.14
N VAL A 12 -18.99 -50.87 0.70
CA VAL A 12 -20.13 -50.65 -0.23
C VAL A 12 -19.71 -49.46 -1.13
N VAL A 13 -19.41 -49.60 -2.44
CA VAL A 13 -20.23 -49.98 -3.62
C VAL A 13 -21.23 -48.89 -4.04
N LEU A 14 -20.88 -48.14 -5.08
CA LEU A 14 -21.78 -47.22 -5.83
C LEU A 14 -22.36 -47.93 -7.07
N THR A 15 -23.64 -47.70 -7.38
CA THR A 15 -24.24 -47.98 -8.70
C THR A 15 -25.46 -47.11 -8.96
N SER A 16 -25.61 -46.63 -10.19
CA SER A 16 -26.62 -45.66 -10.65
C SER A 16 -27.91 -46.30 -11.18
N VAL A 17 -28.96 -45.50 -11.47
CA VAL A 17 -29.81 -45.59 -12.70
C VAL A 17 -30.77 -44.39 -12.82
N LEU A 18 -31.11 -44.01 -14.06
CA LEU A 18 -31.99 -42.90 -14.48
C LEU A 18 -33.49 -43.12 -14.21
N LEU A 19 -34.28 -42.03 -14.22
CA LEU A 19 -35.50 -41.97 -15.06
C LEU A 19 -35.88 -40.54 -15.51
N LEU A 20 -36.70 -40.44 -16.56
CA LEU A 20 -37.11 -39.23 -17.30
C LEU A 20 -38.06 -38.33 -16.46
N GLY A 21 -38.09 -37.00 -16.53
CA GLY A 21 -37.97 -36.10 -17.68
C GLY A 21 -39.34 -35.47 -18.03
N VAL A 22 -39.49 -34.15 -17.90
CA VAL A 22 -40.56 -33.34 -18.52
C VAL A 22 -39.94 -32.06 -19.06
N LEU A 23 -40.27 -31.70 -20.31
CA LEU A 23 -39.86 -30.43 -20.90
C LEU A 23 -40.95 -29.38 -20.63
N ALA A 24 -40.67 -28.38 -19.79
CA ALA A 24 -41.58 -27.30 -19.45
C ALA A 24 -40.99 -25.95 -19.89
N LEU A 25 -41.50 -25.40 -20.99
CA LEU A 25 -41.22 -24.02 -21.42
C LEU A 25 -42.07 -23.06 -20.58
N SER A 26 -41.58 -22.67 -19.41
CA SER A 26 -42.19 -21.63 -18.57
C SER A 26 -41.76 -20.24 -19.04
N THR A 27 -42.40 -19.74 -20.11
CA THR A 27 -42.37 -18.30 -20.41
C THR A 27 -43.29 -17.57 -19.42
N GLY A 28 -42.69 -16.82 -18.51
CA GLY A 28 -43.36 -16.08 -17.43
C GLY A 28 -42.64 -16.32 -16.10
N ILE A 29 -42.51 -15.34 -15.20
CA ILE A 29 -43.11 -13.99 -15.16
C ILE A 29 -42.00 -12.97 -14.86
N SER A 30 -42.16 -11.72 -15.30
CA SER A 30 -41.29 -10.62 -14.88
C SER A 30 -41.50 -10.33 -13.39
N SER A 31 -40.53 -10.68 -12.56
CA SER A 31 -40.45 -10.29 -11.15
C SER A 31 -39.47 -9.13 -11.02
N GLU A 32 -40.02 -7.96 -10.68
CA GLU A 32 -39.42 -6.76 -10.05
C GLU A 32 -37.96 -6.40 -10.38
N ASP A 33 -37.71 -5.14 -10.77
CA ASP A 33 -36.39 -4.63 -11.15
C ASP A 33 -35.34 -4.83 -10.04
N SER A 34 -34.63 -5.96 -10.09
CA SER A 34 -33.57 -6.34 -9.17
C SER A 34 -32.30 -5.56 -9.51
N SER A 35 -32.33 -4.27 -9.17
CA SER A 35 -31.18 -3.38 -9.27
C SER A 35 -29.98 -4.00 -8.52
N PRO A 36 -28.77 -3.97 -9.10
CA PRO A 36 -27.59 -4.63 -8.55
C PRO A 36 -27.18 -4.13 -7.17
N LEU A 37 -27.47 -2.86 -6.83
CA LEU A 37 -27.12 -2.26 -5.53
C LEU A 37 -28.28 -2.32 -4.52
N ASN A 38 -29.38 -3.04 -4.82
CA ASN A 38 -30.61 -2.92 -4.04
C ASN A 38 -30.48 -3.27 -2.55
N ASP A 39 -29.58 -4.18 -2.20
CA ASP A 39 -29.38 -4.64 -0.82
C ASP A 39 -28.66 -3.59 0.06
N TRP A 40 -28.12 -2.52 -0.55
CA TRP A 40 -27.51 -1.35 0.12
C TRP A 40 -28.32 -0.06 -0.08
N ASN A 41 -29.58 -0.11 -0.57
CA ASN A 41 -30.42 1.08 -0.78
C ASN A 41 -30.57 1.92 0.51
N GLY A 42 -30.16 3.18 0.48
CA GLY A 42 -30.20 4.08 1.63
C GLY A 42 -29.23 5.25 1.53
N THR A 43 -29.21 6.10 2.55
CA THR A 43 -28.11 7.05 2.79
C THR A 43 -27.21 6.47 3.88
N TRP A 44 -25.90 6.63 3.72
CA TRP A 44 -24.89 6.08 4.60
C TRP A 44 -23.89 7.15 5.03
N LEU A 45 -23.71 7.27 6.35
CA LEU A 45 -22.70 8.09 6.99
C LEU A 45 -21.32 7.47 6.74
N ASN A 46 -20.39 8.25 6.20
CA ASN A 46 -18.99 7.85 6.11
C ASN A 46 -18.31 8.03 7.47
N VAL A 47 -17.98 6.92 8.11
CA VAL A 47 -17.41 6.89 9.47
C VAL A 47 -16.01 7.50 9.51
N GLY A 48 -15.26 7.50 8.39
CA GLY A 48 -13.99 8.20 8.27
C GLY A 48 -14.10 9.72 8.53
N THR A 49 -15.29 10.30 8.31
CA THR A 49 -15.54 11.74 8.53
C THR A 49 -15.82 12.12 9.99
N THR A 50 -15.92 11.15 10.91
CA THR A 50 -16.23 11.38 12.34
C THR A 50 -15.08 11.02 13.28
N LEU A 51 -13.93 10.59 12.77
CA LEU A 51 -12.79 10.12 13.57
C LEU A 51 -12.12 11.23 14.41
N ASP A 52 -12.24 12.50 13.98
CA ASP A 52 -11.69 13.66 14.69
C ASP A 52 -12.58 14.15 15.87
N ASP A 53 -13.69 13.46 16.19
CA ASP A 53 -14.52 13.82 17.35
C ASP A 53 -13.88 13.34 18.67
N PRO A 54 -13.82 14.19 19.72
CA PRO A 54 -13.25 13.82 21.03
C PRO A 54 -13.87 12.60 21.72
N ALA A 55 -15.02 12.08 21.26
CA ALA A 55 -15.52 10.77 21.71
C ALA A 55 -14.56 9.61 21.35
N MET A 56 -13.71 9.77 20.33
CA MET A 56 -12.72 8.76 19.93
C MET A 56 -11.47 8.73 20.82
N ASP A 57 -11.22 9.75 21.66
CA ASP A 57 -10.01 9.82 22.51
C ASP A 57 -9.81 8.51 23.33
N THR A 58 -10.89 8.02 23.97
CA THR A 58 -10.86 6.78 24.77
C THR A 58 -10.77 5.51 23.93
N VAL A 59 -11.16 5.56 22.65
CA VAL A 59 -10.98 4.44 21.69
C VAL A 59 -9.50 4.34 21.32
N TYR A 60 -8.86 5.47 21.01
CA TYR A 60 -7.43 5.51 20.68
C TYR A 60 -6.57 5.10 21.86
N GLU A 61 -6.91 5.49 23.09
CA GLU A 61 -6.27 4.97 24.31
C GLU A 61 -6.40 3.44 24.41
N ALA A 62 -7.61 2.88 24.26
CA ALA A 62 -7.85 1.44 24.37
C ALA A 62 -7.13 0.62 23.28
N MET A 63 -7.12 1.09 22.03
CA MET A 63 -6.38 0.48 20.93
C MET A 63 -4.87 0.50 21.16
N THR A 64 -4.36 1.60 21.71
CA THR A 64 -2.94 1.78 22.06
C THR A 64 -2.51 0.82 23.15
N ASP A 65 -3.30 0.70 24.22
CA ASP A 65 -3.05 -0.25 25.31
C ASP A 65 -3.10 -1.71 24.81
N ALA A 66 -4.05 -2.07 23.94
CA ALA A 66 -4.14 -3.40 23.35
C ALA A 66 -2.92 -3.74 22.45
N ALA A 67 -2.53 -2.83 21.55
CA ALA A 67 -1.37 -3.01 20.68
C ALA A 67 -0.07 -3.14 21.49
N ASN A 68 0.10 -2.29 22.52
CA ASN A 68 1.26 -2.34 23.41
C ASN A 68 1.29 -3.61 24.28
N ALA A 69 0.13 -4.12 24.72
CA ALA A 69 0.03 -5.38 25.44
C ALA A 69 0.39 -6.60 24.56
N ALA A 70 0.06 -6.55 23.26
CA ALA A 70 0.40 -7.58 22.29
C ALA A 70 1.87 -7.52 21.82
N ALA A 71 2.42 -6.32 21.60
CA ALA A 71 3.81 -6.11 21.18
C ALA A 71 4.82 -6.33 22.33
N GLY A 72 4.47 -5.93 23.55
CA GLY A 72 5.28 -6.12 24.76
C GLY A 72 6.45 -5.16 24.93
N ASP A 73 6.62 -4.16 24.06
CA ASP A 73 7.69 -3.15 24.14
C ASP A 73 7.22 -1.75 24.54
N GLY A 74 5.93 -1.43 24.39
CA GLY A 74 5.34 -0.14 24.75
C GLY A 74 5.61 0.98 23.74
N THR A 75 5.75 0.65 22.45
CA THR A 75 6.13 1.58 21.39
C THR A 75 4.99 2.36 20.73
N PHE A 76 3.74 1.88 20.79
CA PHE A 76 2.58 2.53 20.15
C PHE A 76 2.04 3.70 20.96
N THR A 77 1.49 4.70 20.27
CA THR A 77 0.86 5.88 20.82
C THR A 77 -0.59 6.06 20.33
N THR A 78 -1.35 6.94 20.98
CA THR A 78 -2.69 7.36 20.56
C THR A 78 -2.69 7.96 19.15
N ASP A 79 -1.60 8.63 18.76
CA ASP A 79 -1.44 9.26 17.46
C ASP A 79 -1.25 8.18 16.37
N ASP A 80 -0.60 7.05 16.69
CA ASP A 80 -0.53 5.88 15.80
C ASP A 80 -1.91 5.23 15.64
N ALA A 81 -2.69 5.08 16.72
CA ALA A 81 -4.04 4.53 16.70
C ALA A 81 -5.03 5.38 15.90
N SER A 82 -4.94 6.71 16.04
CA SER A 82 -5.71 7.67 15.24
C SER A 82 -5.30 7.62 13.76
N SER A 83 -3.99 7.68 13.48
CA SER A 83 -3.47 7.58 12.11
C SER A 83 -3.86 6.26 11.43
N PHE A 84 -3.91 5.16 12.18
CA PHE A 84 -4.31 3.85 11.68
C PHE A 84 -5.80 3.79 11.29
N LEU A 85 -6.72 4.29 12.11
CA LEU A 85 -8.14 4.36 11.72
C LEU A 85 -8.38 5.39 10.60
N GLN A 86 -7.70 6.54 10.61
CA GLN A 86 -7.79 7.51 9.51
C GLN A 86 -7.33 6.89 8.17
N ALA A 87 -6.26 6.09 8.16
CA ALA A 87 -5.80 5.37 6.97
C ALA A 87 -6.75 4.20 6.59
N MET A 88 -7.27 3.45 7.56
CA MET A 88 -8.23 2.38 7.31
C MET A 88 -9.49 2.89 6.61
N HIS A 89 -10.00 4.06 7.02
CA HIS A 89 -11.23 4.63 6.49
C HIS A 89 -10.99 5.79 5.49
N GLU A 90 -9.76 5.93 4.97
CA GLU A 90 -9.40 7.02 4.04
C GLU A 90 -10.33 7.01 2.83
N SER A 91 -10.98 8.14 2.58
CA SER A 91 -11.97 8.28 1.52
C SER A 91 -12.01 9.72 1.01
N ASN A 92 -12.14 9.89 -0.30
CA ASN A 92 -12.04 11.20 -0.95
C ASN A 92 -13.42 11.90 -1.14
N PHE A 93 -14.41 11.50 -0.35
CA PHE A 93 -15.78 11.97 -0.35
C PHE A 93 -16.40 11.86 1.05
N GLY A 94 -17.53 12.53 1.28
CA GLY A 94 -18.31 12.44 2.51
C GLY A 94 -19.24 11.23 2.48
N ASP A 95 -20.53 11.46 2.74
CA ASP A 95 -21.58 10.44 2.77
C ASP A 95 -21.76 9.75 1.40
N PHE A 96 -22.47 8.62 1.44
CA PHE A 96 -22.82 7.82 0.26
C PHE A 96 -24.33 7.55 0.20
N GLY A 97 -24.96 7.82 -0.94
CA GLY A 97 -26.36 7.51 -1.20
C GLY A 97 -26.50 6.43 -2.26
N ILE A 98 -27.41 5.48 -2.08
CA ILE A 98 -27.70 4.40 -3.03
C ILE A 98 -29.22 4.36 -3.27
N ALA A 99 -29.62 4.45 -4.53
CA ALA A 99 -31.02 4.43 -4.94
C ALA A 99 -31.17 3.69 -6.28
N GLY A 100 -31.50 2.39 -6.22
CA GLY A 100 -31.47 1.53 -7.39
C GLY A 100 -30.04 1.38 -7.93
N ASN A 101 -29.86 1.38 -9.25
CA ASN A 101 -28.53 1.32 -9.88
C ASN A 101 -27.65 2.55 -9.61
N THR A 102 -28.22 3.64 -9.09
CA THR A 102 -27.53 4.93 -8.94
C THR A 102 -26.87 5.03 -7.57
N ALA A 103 -25.59 5.38 -7.55
CA ALA A 103 -24.88 5.79 -6.35
C ALA A 103 -24.47 7.27 -6.44
N THR A 104 -24.78 8.01 -5.38
CA THR A 104 -24.52 9.44 -5.21
C THR A 104 -23.46 9.63 -4.14
N TYR A 105 -22.33 10.23 -4.50
CA TYR A 105 -21.24 10.55 -3.60
C TYR A 105 -21.39 12.01 -3.17
N TYR A 106 -21.40 12.27 -1.87
CA TYR A 106 -21.48 13.62 -1.33
C TYR A 106 -20.09 14.17 -0.99
N ASN A 107 -19.93 15.48 -0.95
CA ASN A 107 -18.83 16.13 -0.24
C ASN A 107 -19.12 16.12 1.27
N THR A 108 -18.12 16.44 2.10
CA THR A 108 -18.29 16.54 3.56
C THR A 108 -19.28 17.64 3.99
N ASP A 109 -19.52 18.65 3.15
CA ASP A 109 -20.58 19.66 3.33
C ASP A 109 -21.98 19.20 2.88
N LYS A 110 -22.13 17.91 2.55
CA LYS A 110 -23.34 17.24 2.03
C LYS A 110 -23.83 17.76 0.66
N THR A 111 -23.05 18.55 -0.07
CA THR A 111 -23.32 18.81 -1.50
C THR A 111 -23.02 17.56 -2.33
N VAL A 112 -23.71 17.37 -3.47
CA VAL A 112 -23.38 16.26 -4.38
C VAL A 112 -22.02 16.51 -5.03
N LYS A 113 -21.07 15.60 -4.80
CA LYS A 113 -19.78 15.57 -5.50
C LYS A 113 -19.93 14.93 -6.88
N CYS A 114 -20.69 13.84 -6.94
CA CYS A 114 -20.68 12.90 -8.05
C CYS A 114 -21.94 12.02 -8.02
N GLU A 115 -22.44 11.63 -9.20
CA GLU A 115 -23.46 10.58 -9.36
C GLU A 115 -23.01 9.62 -10.46
N CYS A 116 -23.33 8.33 -10.30
CA CYS A 116 -22.88 7.22 -11.15
C CYS A 116 -23.94 6.10 -11.19
N GLU A 117 -24.04 5.39 -12.32
CA GLU A 117 -24.87 4.19 -12.46
C GLU A 117 -24.00 2.93 -12.59
N TYR A 118 -24.41 1.82 -11.95
CA TYR A 118 -23.62 0.59 -11.91
C TYR A 118 -24.39 -0.65 -12.38
N GLU A 119 -23.63 -1.62 -12.91
CA GLU A 119 -24.04 -3.01 -13.12
C GLU A 119 -23.24 -3.96 -12.21
N SER A 120 -23.79 -5.12 -11.84
CA SER A 120 -23.06 -6.10 -11.04
C SER A 120 -22.10 -6.91 -11.91
N ALA A 121 -20.84 -6.95 -11.48
CA ALA A 121 -19.78 -7.81 -12.01
C ALA A 121 -19.64 -9.14 -11.23
N GLY A 122 -20.69 -9.53 -10.48
CA GLY A 122 -20.75 -10.75 -9.69
C GLY A 122 -20.22 -10.59 -8.26
N VAL A 123 -19.85 -11.71 -7.63
CA VAL A 123 -19.38 -11.79 -6.25
C VAL A 123 -18.07 -12.59 -6.23
N GLU A 124 -17.16 -12.23 -5.32
CA GLU A 124 -15.88 -12.92 -5.11
C GLU A 124 -15.68 -13.21 -3.63
N THR A 125 -15.63 -14.49 -3.26
CA THR A 125 -15.40 -14.93 -1.88
C THR A 125 -13.90 -15.01 -1.61
N VAL A 126 -13.44 -14.37 -0.54
CA VAL A 126 -12.04 -14.31 -0.12
C VAL A 126 -11.87 -14.76 1.32
N ALA A 127 -10.69 -15.28 1.67
CA ALA A 127 -10.36 -15.71 3.02
C ALA A 127 -9.72 -14.58 3.84
N PHE A 128 -10.18 -14.40 5.07
CA PHE A 128 -9.61 -13.51 6.08
C PHE A 128 -9.30 -14.32 7.34
N GLY A 129 -8.04 -14.73 7.50
CA GLY A 129 -7.64 -15.66 8.56
C GLY A 129 -8.23 -17.06 8.34
N GLU A 130 -9.10 -17.51 9.25
CA GLU A 130 -9.86 -18.77 9.14
C GLU A 130 -11.29 -18.60 8.60
N GLU A 131 -11.73 -17.36 8.35
CA GLU A 131 -13.09 -17.03 7.89
C GLU A 131 -13.13 -16.69 6.39
N GLU A 132 -14.29 -16.83 5.76
CA GLU A 132 -14.53 -16.46 4.35
C GLU A 132 -15.59 -15.36 4.29
N PHE A 133 -15.34 -14.30 3.50
CA PHE A 133 -16.31 -13.22 3.28
C PHE A 133 -16.44 -12.85 1.79
N ASN A 134 -17.53 -12.17 1.44
CA ASN A 134 -17.91 -11.87 0.06
C ASN A 134 -17.63 -10.41 -0.30
N TRP A 135 -16.88 -10.18 -1.39
CA TRP A 135 -16.85 -8.91 -2.11
C TRP A 135 -17.90 -8.93 -3.22
N TYR A 136 -18.91 -8.08 -3.10
CA TYR A 136 -19.93 -7.83 -4.13
C TYR A 136 -19.43 -6.75 -5.08
N LYS A 137 -19.35 -7.08 -6.38
CA LYS A 137 -18.57 -6.30 -7.36
C LYS A 137 -19.48 -5.52 -8.29
N PHE A 138 -19.14 -4.25 -8.53
CA PHE A 138 -19.94 -3.33 -9.33
C PHE A 138 -19.07 -2.54 -10.31
N ALA A 139 -19.49 -2.46 -11.57
CA ALA A 139 -18.81 -1.75 -12.64
C ALA A 139 -19.68 -0.57 -13.14
N LEU A 140 -19.05 0.57 -13.40
CA LEU A 140 -19.72 1.76 -13.91
C LEU A 140 -20.28 1.54 -15.33
N THR A 141 -21.54 1.90 -15.58
CA THR A 141 -22.21 1.67 -16.88
C THR A 141 -22.02 2.78 -17.90
N SER A 142 -21.58 3.98 -17.49
CA SER A 142 -21.49 5.16 -18.35
C SER A 142 -20.11 5.33 -19.00
N GLU A 143 -20.08 5.46 -20.32
CA GLU A 143 -18.86 5.84 -21.06
C GLU A 143 -18.45 7.31 -20.79
N ASP A 144 -19.43 8.21 -20.62
CA ASP A 144 -19.24 9.57 -20.09
C ASP A 144 -19.15 9.51 -18.54
N ALA A 145 -18.10 8.90 -18.03
CA ALA A 145 -17.86 8.76 -16.59
C ALA A 145 -17.63 10.14 -15.92
N THR A 146 -18.65 10.65 -15.25
CA THR A 146 -18.60 11.85 -14.39
C THR A 146 -17.56 11.74 -13.27
N CYS A 147 -17.23 10.51 -12.86
CA CYS A 147 -16.38 10.22 -11.71
C CYS A 147 -15.39 9.10 -12.06
N PRO A 148 -14.35 9.38 -12.87
CA PRO A 148 -13.41 8.38 -13.38
C PRO A 148 -12.45 7.79 -12.32
N GLU A 149 -12.65 8.12 -11.05
CA GLU A 149 -12.01 7.54 -9.86
C GLU A 149 -12.83 6.39 -9.22
N TYR A 150 -14.08 6.19 -9.66
CA TYR A 150 -15.03 5.23 -9.09
C TYR A 150 -15.50 4.17 -10.11
N MET A 151 -14.69 3.83 -11.12
CA MET A 151 -15.12 2.94 -12.22
C MET A 151 -15.44 1.51 -11.77
N TYR A 152 -14.81 1.05 -10.69
CA TYR A 152 -15.05 -0.24 -10.04
C TYR A 152 -15.28 -0.02 -8.55
N LEU A 153 -16.34 -0.63 -7.99
CA LEU A 153 -16.61 -0.70 -6.56
C LEU A 153 -16.66 -2.16 -6.09
N ILE A 154 -16.25 -2.42 -4.86
CA ILE A 154 -16.52 -3.67 -4.15
C ILE A 154 -17.06 -3.39 -2.75
N PHE A 155 -18.15 -4.06 -2.36
CA PHE A 155 -18.77 -3.92 -1.03
C PHE A 155 -18.78 -5.25 -0.27
N THR A 156 -18.75 -5.20 1.05
CA THR A 156 -19.23 -6.31 1.90
C THR A 156 -20.76 -6.32 1.96
N GLU A 157 -21.33 -7.39 2.50
CA GLU A 157 -22.74 -7.38 2.96
C GLU A 157 -22.95 -6.30 4.03
N VAL A 158 -24.17 -5.77 4.16
CA VAL A 158 -24.58 -4.93 5.29
C VAL A 158 -24.68 -5.82 6.53
N HIS A 159 -24.03 -5.43 7.62
CA HIS A 159 -23.92 -6.23 8.84
C HIS A 159 -23.80 -5.36 10.09
N SER A 160 -23.96 -5.98 11.26
CA SER A 160 -23.63 -5.42 12.57
C SER A 160 -22.93 -6.47 13.43
N HIS A 161 -22.09 -6.02 14.35
CA HIS A 161 -21.52 -6.88 15.39
C HIS A 161 -22.36 -6.74 16.67
N GLU A 162 -23.03 -7.82 17.07
CA GLU A 162 -23.98 -7.86 18.20
C GLU A 162 -25.02 -6.71 18.21
N GLU A 163 -25.01 -5.83 19.23
CA GLU A 163 -25.90 -4.65 19.31
C GLU A 163 -25.27 -3.36 18.71
N GLY A 164 -24.09 -3.49 18.10
CA GLY A 164 -23.33 -2.39 17.50
C GLY A 164 -23.86 -1.86 16.16
N MET A 165 -23.11 -0.91 15.60
CA MET A 165 -23.43 -0.15 14.39
C MET A 165 -23.74 -1.02 13.16
N GLU A 166 -24.87 -0.76 12.49
CA GLU A 166 -25.21 -1.35 11.18
C GLU A 166 -24.44 -0.61 10.07
N HIS A 167 -23.59 -1.36 9.34
CA HIS A 167 -22.65 -0.79 8.36
C HIS A 167 -22.23 -1.78 7.28
N PHE A 168 -21.44 -1.32 6.31
CA PHE A 168 -20.68 -2.15 5.38
C PHE A 168 -19.31 -1.51 5.09
N HIS A 169 -18.37 -2.29 4.55
CA HIS A 169 -17.09 -1.77 4.05
C HIS A 169 -17.08 -1.71 2.52
N MET A 170 -16.38 -0.71 1.98
CA MET A 170 -16.29 -0.42 0.56
C MET A 170 -14.84 -0.18 0.13
N ARG A 171 -14.44 -0.73 -1.03
CA ARG A 171 -13.26 -0.24 -1.77
C ARG A 171 -13.68 0.21 -3.17
N TYR A 172 -12.95 1.16 -3.73
CA TYR A 172 -13.27 1.75 -5.03
C TYR A 172 -12.00 2.14 -5.80
N GLY A 173 -12.08 2.22 -7.12
CA GLY A 173 -10.96 2.68 -7.96
C GLY A 173 -11.25 2.61 -9.45
N ASN A 174 -10.20 2.76 -10.26
CA ASN A 174 -10.28 2.74 -11.73
C ASN A 174 -9.28 1.79 -12.41
N THR A 175 -8.64 0.93 -11.62
CA THR A 175 -7.65 -0.07 -12.06
C THR A 175 -8.31 -1.38 -12.47
N SER A 176 -8.74 -2.21 -11.52
CA SER A 176 -9.52 -3.44 -11.73
C SER A 176 -10.07 -4.00 -10.41
N PHE A 177 -11.02 -4.93 -10.48
CA PHE A 177 -11.47 -5.69 -9.30
C PHE A 177 -10.35 -6.51 -8.64
N ASP A 178 -9.45 -7.09 -9.45
CA ASP A 178 -8.32 -7.89 -8.95
C ASP A 178 -7.38 -7.04 -8.08
N ASP A 179 -7.10 -5.82 -8.54
CA ASP A 179 -6.32 -4.83 -7.79
C ASP A 179 -7.03 -4.42 -6.48
N LEU A 180 -8.34 -4.07 -6.52
CA LEU A 180 -9.10 -3.71 -5.32
C LEU A 180 -9.20 -4.83 -4.27
N ILE A 181 -9.14 -6.10 -4.68
CA ILE A 181 -9.25 -7.27 -3.80
C ILE A 181 -7.87 -7.72 -3.30
N ASN A 182 -6.91 -7.93 -4.21
CA ASN A 182 -5.67 -8.67 -3.97
C ASN A 182 -4.42 -7.79 -3.80
N ASN A 183 -4.48 -6.48 -4.04
CA ASN A 183 -3.34 -5.59 -3.80
C ASN A 183 -3.07 -5.43 -2.30
N THR A 184 -1.87 -5.77 -1.85
CA THR A 184 -1.49 -5.70 -0.42
C THR A 184 -1.52 -4.28 0.13
N GLY A 185 -1.37 -3.25 -0.70
CA GLY A 185 -1.56 -1.85 -0.31
C GLY A 185 -3.00 -1.51 0.13
N TYR A 186 -3.99 -2.30 -0.30
CA TYR A 186 -5.38 -2.16 0.15
C TYR A 186 -5.76 -3.15 1.27
N ALA A 187 -4.85 -4.02 1.73
CA ALA A 187 -5.18 -5.09 2.68
C ALA A 187 -5.76 -4.59 4.03
N MET A 188 -5.39 -3.36 4.42
CA MET A 188 -5.90 -2.67 5.63
C MET A 188 -6.89 -1.53 5.31
N TRP A 189 -7.24 -1.33 4.03
CA TRP A 189 -8.16 -0.28 3.60
C TRP A 189 -9.60 -0.80 3.62
N TYR A 190 -10.42 -0.27 4.53
CA TYR A 190 -11.83 -0.59 4.73
C TYR A 190 -12.67 0.67 5.05
N PRO A 191 -12.85 1.62 4.10
CA PRO A 191 -13.85 2.68 4.20
C PRO A 191 -15.20 2.15 4.68
N THR A 192 -15.65 2.65 5.83
CA THR A 192 -16.83 2.14 6.55
C THR A 192 -18.01 3.09 6.41
N PHE A 193 -19.14 2.54 5.98
CA PHE A 193 -20.37 3.27 5.70
C PHE A 193 -21.49 2.76 6.60
N ALA A 194 -21.90 3.59 7.56
CA ALA A 194 -22.89 3.28 8.60
C ALA A 194 -24.27 3.87 8.27
N VAL A 195 -25.35 3.31 8.79
CA VAL A 195 -26.72 3.76 8.50
C VAL A 195 -26.95 5.25 8.88
N GLU A 196 -27.68 6.00 8.05
CA GLU A 196 -27.99 7.41 8.31
C GLU A 196 -28.65 7.60 9.69
N GLY A 197 -28.12 8.56 10.45
CA GLY A 197 -28.59 8.87 11.81
C GLY A 197 -27.82 8.16 12.92
N THR A 198 -26.87 7.28 12.59
CA THR A 198 -25.83 6.80 13.52
C THR A 198 -25.20 7.98 14.28
N THR A 199 -25.12 7.88 15.60
CA THR A 199 -24.55 8.93 16.46
C THR A 199 -23.07 8.69 16.74
N MET A 200 -22.35 9.73 17.14
CA MET A 200 -20.94 9.59 17.55
C MET A 200 -20.77 8.69 18.79
N GLU A 201 -21.77 8.63 19.67
CA GLU A 201 -21.84 7.70 20.79
C GLU A 201 -21.82 6.25 20.28
N THR A 202 -22.68 5.92 19.30
CA THR A 202 -22.71 4.58 18.66
C THR A 202 -21.42 4.24 17.89
N VAL A 203 -20.76 5.23 17.26
CA VAL A 203 -19.46 5.01 16.60
C VAL A 203 -18.37 4.71 17.62
N ALA A 204 -18.26 5.53 18.67
CA ALA A 204 -17.24 5.37 19.71
C ALA A 204 -17.42 4.07 20.50
N ASP A 205 -18.66 3.73 20.90
CA ASP A 205 -18.98 2.47 21.57
C ASP A 205 -18.60 1.26 20.68
N GLY A 206 -18.94 1.30 19.39
CA GLY A 206 -18.63 0.21 18.45
C GLY A 206 -17.12 -0.04 18.28
N TYR A 207 -16.30 1.02 18.16
CA TYR A 207 -14.84 0.85 18.14
C TYR A 207 -14.26 0.52 19.53
N ALA A 208 -14.90 0.93 20.64
CA ALA A 208 -14.47 0.55 21.99
C ALA A 208 -14.66 -0.95 22.25
N GLU A 209 -15.76 -1.55 21.78
CA GLU A 209 -15.96 -3.01 21.78
C GLU A 209 -14.95 -3.71 20.87
N GLY A 210 -14.63 -3.13 19.70
CA GLY A 210 -13.63 -3.64 18.77
C GLY A 210 -12.16 -3.35 19.14
N ALA A 211 -11.87 -2.63 20.22
CA ALA A 211 -10.56 -2.00 20.44
C ALA A 211 -9.39 -2.99 20.54
N GLU A 212 -9.59 -4.18 21.11
CA GLU A 212 -8.54 -5.22 21.18
C GLU A 212 -8.21 -5.77 19.78
N MET A 213 -9.22 -5.98 18.94
CA MET A 213 -9.04 -6.40 17.55
C MET A 213 -8.38 -5.29 16.72
N MET A 214 -8.80 -4.03 16.89
CA MET A 214 -8.23 -2.89 16.18
C MET A 214 -6.78 -2.60 16.60
N GLY A 215 -6.43 -2.79 17.88
CA GLY A 215 -5.04 -2.75 18.34
C GLY A 215 -4.19 -3.88 17.76
N ALA A 216 -4.73 -5.09 17.65
CA ALA A 216 -4.05 -6.22 16.99
C ALA A 216 -3.90 -6.01 15.48
N MET A 217 -4.89 -5.42 14.81
CA MET A 217 -4.83 -5.03 13.39
C MET A 217 -3.85 -3.88 13.15
N MET A 218 -3.76 -2.91 14.07
CA MET A 218 -2.73 -1.87 14.03
C MET A 218 -1.34 -2.48 14.12
N LEU A 219 -1.09 -3.38 15.08
CA LEU A 219 0.17 -4.12 15.20
C LEU A 219 0.47 -4.95 13.92
N ALA A 220 -0.54 -5.60 13.34
CA ALA A 220 -0.40 -6.34 12.09
C ALA A 220 -0.08 -5.43 10.89
N SER A 221 -0.61 -4.20 10.82
CA SER A 221 -0.25 -3.23 9.77
C SER A 221 1.22 -2.79 9.83
N GLN A 222 1.85 -2.92 11.00
CA GLN A 222 3.28 -2.66 11.17
C GLN A 222 4.18 -3.85 10.76
N SER A 223 3.60 -4.99 10.35
CA SER A 223 4.30 -6.19 9.89
C SER A 223 5.19 -5.91 8.66
N PRO A 224 6.35 -6.59 8.51
CA PRO A 224 7.16 -6.53 7.30
C PRO A 224 6.38 -6.83 6.00
N SER A 225 5.38 -7.71 6.06
CA SER A 225 4.52 -8.11 4.93
C SER A 225 3.47 -7.05 4.51
N LEU A 226 3.60 -5.83 5.01
CA LEU A 226 2.90 -4.62 4.54
C LEU A 226 3.86 -3.42 4.42
N LYS A 227 5.15 -3.63 4.67
CA LYS A 227 6.21 -2.61 4.68
C LYS A 227 7.35 -2.86 3.70
N ASP A 228 7.47 -4.08 3.14
CA ASP A 228 8.44 -4.37 2.11
C ASP A 228 7.87 -4.04 0.72
N PRO A 229 8.25 -2.91 0.08
CA PRO A 229 7.80 -2.59 -1.28
C PRO A 229 8.33 -3.58 -2.33
N TRP A 230 9.23 -4.49 -1.93
CA TRP A 230 9.81 -5.53 -2.77
C TRP A 230 9.12 -6.90 -2.62
N GLU A 231 8.12 -7.07 -1.73
CA GLU A 231 7.45 -8.37 -1.53
C GLU A 231 6.76 -8.88 -2.81
N ASN A 232 6.18 -7.97 -3.60
CA ASN A 232 5.58 -8.25 -4.91
C ASN A 232 6.56 -8.03 -6.10
N PHE A 233 7.83 -7.71 -5.84
CA PHE A 233 8.81 -7.44 -6.89
C PHE A 233 9.49 -8.72 -7.37
N ASP A 234 9.13 -9.20 -8.57
CA ASP A 234 9.82 -10.33 -9.21
C ASP A 234 11.21 -9.89 -9.73
N PRO A 235 12.32 -10.35 -9.12
CA PRO A 235 13.66 -9.99 -9.57
C PRO A 235 14.03 -10.65 -10.91
N ALA A 236 13.25 -11.63 -11.39
CA ALA A 236 13.42 -12.28 -12.69
C ALA A 236 12.56 -11.66 -13.82
N PHE A 237 11.74 -10.64 -13.52
CA PHE A 237 10.90 -9.95 -14.51
C PHE A 237 11.71 -9.39 -15.69
N LEU A 238 12.93 -8.91 -15.41
CA LEU A 238 13.88 -8.51 -16.44
C LEU A 238 14.73 -9.72 -16.87
N PRO A 239 14.67 -10.18 -18.13
CA PRO A 239 15.47 -11.29 -18.64
C PRO A 239 16.91 -10.86 -18.95
N ALA A 240 17.61 -10.35 -17.94
CA ALA A 240 18.97 -9.83 -17.98
C ALA A 240 19.84 -10.48 -16.90
N GLU A 241 21.15 -10.49 -17.10
CA GLU A 241 22.09 -10.85 -16.04
C GLU A 241 22.17 -9.70 -15.03
N ILE A 242 21.91 -10.00 -13.77
CA ILE A 242 21.96 -9.05 -12.65
C ILE A 242 23.08 -9.51 -11.71
N ILE A 243 24.14 -8.70 -11.61
CA ILE A 243 25.21 -8.93 -10.64
C ILE A 243 24.72 -8.46 -9.28
N ASN A 244 24.76 -9.34 -8.27
CA ASN A 244 24.46 -8.96 -6.89
C ASN A 244 25.65 -8.18 -6.30
N ILE A 245 25.42 -6.89 -6.06
CA ILE A 245 26.32 -5.93 -5.44
C ILE A 245 25.84 -5.47 -4.06
N SER A 246 24.83 -6.08 -3.44
CA SER A 246 24.41 -5.75 -2.07
C SER A 246 25.55 -5.92 -1.05
N GLY A 247 25.66 -4.97 -0.13
CA GLY A 247 26.66 -4.96 0.95
C GLY A 247 27.34 -3.61 1.15
N THR A 248 28.36 -3.59 2.01
CA THR A 248 29.11 -2.39 2.39
C THR A 248 30.39 -2.23 1.56
N TYR A 249 30.71 -0.99 1.18
CA TYR A 249 31.85 -0.64 0.33
C TYR A 249 32.63 0.55 0.89
N ALA A 250 33.96 0.45 0.87
CA ALA A 250 34.84 1.58 1.07
C ALA A 250 34.81 2.49 -0.19
N LYS A 251 34.40 3.74 0.00
CA LYS A 251 34.35 4.81 -1.00
C LYS A 251 35.72 5.48 -1.06
N THR A 252 36.34 5.51 -2.24
CA THR A 252 37.50 6.39 -2.52
C THR A 252 37.29 7.09 -3.86
N GLY A 253 37.78 8.33 -4.03
CA GLY A 253 37.59 9.05 -5.28
C GLY A 253 38.21 10.44 -5.32
N GLU A 254 38.02 11.13 -6.45
CA GLU A 254 38.43 12.52 -6.65
C GLU A 254 37.31 13.33 -7.33
N GLY A 255 37.17 14.60 -6.94
CA GLY A 255 36.12 15.51 -7.39
C GLY A 255 36.66 16.87 -7.85
N ILE A 256 35.99 17.44 -8.85
CA ILE A 256 36.24 18.79 -9.38
C ILE A 256 34.94 19.61 -9.36
N PHE A 257 35.07 20.91 -9.09
CA PHE A 257 33.99 21.88 -9.28
C PHE A 257 34.35 22.84 -10.41
N LEU A 258 33.33 23.23 -11.16
CA LEU A 258 33.39 24.14 -12.30
C LEU A 258 32.52 25.37 -12.03
N ASP A 259 32.98 26.54 -12.48
CA ASP A 259 32.15 27.74 -12.52
C ASP A 259 31.07 27.66 -13.62
N LEU A 260 30.26 28.71 -13.76
CA LEU A 260 29.15 28.76 -14.72
C LEU A 260 29.65 28.86 -16.18
N GLU A 261 30.87 29.35 -16.36
CA GLU A 261 31.61 29.38 -17.63
C GLU A 261 32.32 28.04 -17.95
N GLY A 262 32.36 27.09 -17.02
CA GLY A 262 32.94 25.75 -17.17
C GLY A 262 34.44 25.66 -16.87
N ASN A 263 35.05 26.65 -16.22
CA ASN A 263 36.44 26.59 -15.78
C ASN A 263 36.57 25.83 -14.45
N PHE A 264 37.65 25.05 -14.30
CA PHE A 264 38.04 24.46 -13.02
C PHE A 264 38.21 25.51 -11.93
N ILE A 265 37.58 25.32 -10.77
CA ILE A 265 37.79 26.13 -9.58
C ILE A 265 38.87 25.44 -8.71
N PRO A 266 40.15 25.89 -8.71
CA PRO A 266 41.25 25.07 -8.15
C PRO A 266 41.26 24.95 -6.63
N ALA A 267 40.38 25.68 -5.93
CA ALA A 267 40.17 25.59 -4.50
C ALA A 267 39.30 24.38 -4.10
N PHE A 268 38.55 23.80 -5.06
CA PHE A 268 37.67 22.65 -4.88
C PHE A 268 38.15 21.46 -5.73
N LEU A 269 39.41 21.08 -5.49
CA LEU A 269 39.96 19.78 -5.87
C LEU A 269 39.92 18.90 -4.63
N GLU A 270 39.03 17.91 -4.63
CA GLU A 270 38.71 17.10 -3.45
C GLU A 270 39.15 15.65 -3.63
N GLN A 271 39.67 15.04 -2.57
CA GLN A 271 39.84 13.58 -2.47
C GLN A 271 38.80 13.06 -1.48
N VAL A 272 37.81 12.33 -1.99
CA VAL A 272 36.71 11.80 -1.17
C VAL A 272 37.06 10.41 -0.64
N THR A 273 36.80 10.19 0.64
CA THR A 273 36.88 8.88 1.30
C THR A 273 35.68 8.69 2.20
N GLY A 274 35.13 7.49 2.28
CA GLY A 274 34.01 7.19 3.18
C GLY A 274 33.46 5.79 3.00
N THR A 275 32.16 5.61 3.19
CA THR A 275 31.46 4.32 3.07
C THR A 275 30.19 4.46 2.22
N HIS A 276 29.83 3.41 1.48
CA HIS A 276 28.50 3.23 0.90
C HIS A 276 27.93 1.87 1.31
N THR A 277 26.68 1.85 1.75
CA THR A 277 25.89 0.63 1.93
C THR A 277 24.92 0.51 0.76
N ILE A 278 24.99 -0.60 0.02
CA ILE A 278 24.15 -0.88 -1.14
C ILE A 278 23.09 -1.92 -0.78
N GLU A 279 21.83 -1.54 -0.97
CA GLU A 279 20.64 -2.39 -0.95
C GLU A 279 20.18 -2.61 -2.40
N GLN A 280 20.13 -3.86 -2.86
CA GLN A 280 19.75 -4.21 -4.23
C GLN A 280 18.57 -5.17 -4.28
N HIS A 281 17.58 -4.82 -5.10
CA HIS A 281 16.36 -5.59 -5.32
C HIS A 281 16.20 -5.83 -6.83
N GLY A 282 16.65 -7.00 -7.29
CA GLY A 282 16.86 -7.30 -8.71
C GLY A 282 17.76 -6.26 -9.37
N SER A 283 17.26 -5.57 -10.39
CA SER A 283 18.01 -4.51 -11.06
C SER A 283 18.07 -3.19 -10.28
N LEU A 284 17.22 -2.96 -9.27
CA LEU A 284 17.08 -1.66 -8.62
C LEU A 284 18.00 -1.51 -7.40
N LEU A 285 18.46 -0.29 -7.15
CA LEU A 285 19.42 0.05 -6.09
C LEU A 285 18.92 1.18 -5.20
N LYS A 286 19.17 1.03 -3.90
CA LYS A 286 19.27 2.11 -2.90
C LYS A 286 20.69 2.09 -2.35
N VAL A 287 21.34 3.25 -2.30
CA VAL A 287 22.71 3.43 -1.82
C VAL A 287 22.69 4.50 -0.74
N THR A 288 23.06 4.14 0.48
CA THR A 288 23.16 5.08 1.61
C THR A 288 24.64 5.32 1.90
N ASP A 289 25.07 6.57 2.01
CA ASP A 289 26.46 6.90 2.36
C ASP A 289 26.68 7.13 3.86
N ASP A 290 27.92 7.38 4.25
CA ASP A 290 28.33 7.61 5.64
C ASP A 290 27.86 8.93 6.27
N GLU A 291 27.23 9.82 5.50
CA GLU A 291 26.51 11.00 6.01
C GLU A 291 24.98 10.78 6.08
N GLY A 292 24.51 9.60 5.65
CA GLY A 292 23.09 9.26 5.57
C GLY A 292 22.41 9.73 4.27
N THR A 293 23.18 10.23 3.30
CA THR A 293 22.66 10.67 2.01
C THR A 293 22.26 9.47 1.17
N ILE A 294 21.03 9.48 0.66
CA ILE A 294 20.45 8.38 -0.13
C ILE A 294 20.54 8.70 -1.63
N SER A 295 21.18 7.81 -2.38
CA SER A 295 21.14 7.76 -3.85
C SER A 295 20.34 6.54 -4.31
N GLN A 296 19.65 6.65 -5.44
CA GLN A 296 18.79 5.60 -6.01
C GLN A 296 19.22 5.27 -7.44
N GLY A 297 19.03 4.04 -7.93
CA GLY A 297 19.58 3.68 -9.23
C GLY A 297 19.25 2.27 -9.72
N SER A 298 20.05 1.78 -10.68
CA SER A 298 19.88 0.45 -11.24
C SER A 298 21.15 -0.16 -11.84
N THR A 299 21.12 -1.48 -12.04
CA THR A 299 22.15 -2.31 -12.70
C THR A 299 21.56 -3.13 -13.85
N ILE A 300 22.33 -3.28 -14.94
CA ILE A 300 22.04 -4.25 -16.02
C ILE A 300 23.37 -4.83 -16.51
N GLY A 301 23.60 -6.12 -16.29
CA GLY A 301 24.91 -6.76 -16.46
C GLY A 301 25.97 -6.03 -15.64
N ASN A 302 27.10 -5.71 -16.27
CA ASN A 302 28.19 -4.94 -15.67
C ASN A 302 27.94 -3.42 -15.60
N ASN A 303 26.79 -2.89 -16.05
CA ASN A 303 26.54 -1.44 -16.05
C ASN A 303 25.80 -1.04 -14.77
N ILE A 304 26.17 0.11 -14.19
CA ILE A 304 25.46 0.74 -13.08
C ILE A 304 25.13 2.21 -13.40
N MET A 305 23.94 2.65 -12.98
CA MET A 305 23.56 4.07 -12.94
C MET A 305 23.03 4.39 -11.54
N LEU A 306 23.47 5.52 -10.97
CA LEU A 306 22.92 6.09 -9.74
C LEU A 306 22.43 7.51 -10.01
N SER A 307 21.48 7.98 -9.21
CA SER A 307 21.00 9.35 -9.22
C SER A 307 20.68 9.80 -7.79
N ASN A 308 20.78 11.10 -7.56
CA ASN A 308 20.46 11.72 -6.29
C ASN A 308 19.93 13.13 -6.56
N ALA A 309 18.91 13.55 -5.81
CA ALA A 309 18.44 14.92 -5.78
C ALA A 309 17.97 15.24 -4.36
N GLY A 310 18.41 16.36 -3.82
CA GLY A 310 18.15 16.70 -2.43
C GLY A 310 18.47 18.15 -2.09
N TYR A 311 18.38 18.46 -0.80
CA TYR A 311 18.72 19.77 -0.26
C TYR A 311 19.49 19.63 1.05
N THR A 312 20.35 20.59 1.35
CA THR A 312 21.06 20.72 2.62
C THR A 312 21.07 22.18 3.07
N GLU A 313 21.18 22.46 4.37
CA GLU A 313 21.33 23.82 4.90
C GLU A 313 22.80 24.09 5.24
N VAL A 314 23.38 25.12 4.61
CA VAL A 314 24.77 25.52 4.81
C VAL A 314 24.83 26.85 5.54
N GLU A 315 25.58 26.91 6.65
CA GLU A 315 25.69 28.11 7.48
C GLU A 315 26.19 29.32 6.66
N GLY A 316 25.39 30.39 6.64
CA GLY A 316 25.68 31.60 5.88
C GLY A 316 25.34 31.56 4.38
N MET A 317 24.93 30.41 3.84
CA MET A 317 24.42 30.28 2.46
C MET A 317 22.93 29.91 2.40
N GLY A 318 22.37 29.33 3.47
CA GLY A 318 20.97 28.93 3.55
C GLY A 318 20.71 27.55 2.94
N LYS A 319 19.50 27.33 2.45
CA LYS A 319 19.11 26.08 1.78
C LYS A 319 19.78 26.00 0.40
N ILE A 320 20.56 24.96 0.19
CA ILE A 320 21.24 24.65 -1.08
C ILE A 320 20.60 23.39 -1.68
N GLY A 321 20.22 23.45 -2.95
CA GLY A 321 19.77 22.29 -3.72
C GLY A 321 20.94 21.58 -4.39
N PHE A 322 20.85 20.25 -4.53
CA PHE A 322 21.83 19.47 -5.29
C PHE A 322 21.15 18.39 -6.15
N GLU A 323 21.70 18.18 -7.34
CA GLU A 323 21.32 17.11 -8.27
C GLU A 323 22.59 16.40 -8.73
N SER A 324 22.60 15.07 -8.77
CA SER A 324 23.71 14.30 -9.31
C SER A 324 23.28 13.01 -10.01
N VAL A 325 24.09 12.58 -10.98
CA VAL A 325 23.96 11.30 -11.69
C VAL A 325 25.33 10.66 -11.80
N ALA A 326 25.42 9.38 -11.47
CA ALA A 326 26.57 8.52 -11.73
C ALA A 326 26.26 7.57 -12.88
N THR A 327 27.26 7.30 -13.72
CA THR A 327 27.27 6.13 -14.61
C THR A 327 28.58 5.38 -14.47
N GLY A 328 28.54 4.06 -14.54
CA GLY A 328 29.67 3.25 -14.14
C GLY A 328 29.65 1.80 -14.56
N MET A 329 30.72 1.11 -14.18
CA MET A 329 30.96 -0.31 -14.46
C MET A 329 31.17 -1.09 -13.17
N ILE A 330 30.76 -2.36 -13.19
CA ILE A 330 30.97 -3.37 -12.15
C ILE A 330 31.98 -4.39 -12.70
N GLU A 331 33.08 -4.61 -11.99
CA GLU A 331 34.12 -5.58 -12.32
C GLU A 331 34.34 -6.60 -11.20
N GLU A 332 34.95 -7.75 -11.51
CA GLU A 332 35.30 -8.78 -10.53
C GLU A 332 36.60 -8.41 -9.79
N GLY A 333 36.47 -7.98 -8.53
CA GLY A 333 37.60 -7.64 -7.66
C GLY A 333 38.01 -8.77 -6.71
N THR A 334 39.11 -8.56 -5.99
CA THR A 334 39.71 -9.58 -5.12
C THR A 334 38.91 -9.91 -3.85
N GLN A 335 37.91 -9.10 -3.52
CA GLN A 335 37.05 -9.24 -2.33
C GLN A 335 35.54 -9.24 -2.71
N GLY A 336 35.23 -9.58 -3.97
CA GLY A 336 33.90 -9.43 -4.57
C GLY A 336 33.86 -8.28 -5.58
N PRO A 337 32.67 -7.79 -5.96
CA PRO A 337 32.53 -6.73 -6.95
C PRO A 337 33.29 -5.45 -6.59
N GLU A 338 33.91 -4.82 -7.58
CA GLU A 338 34.39 -3.44 -7.52
C GLU A 338 33.59 -2.58 -8.49
N ILE A 339 33.21 -1.37 -8.06
CA ILE A 339 32.29 -0.49 -8.78
C ILE A 339 33.01 0.82 -9.10
N PHE A 340 33.07 1.16 -10.38
CA PHE A 340 33.73 2.37 -10.89
C PHE A 340 32.67 3.36 -11.37
N LEU A 341 32.51 4.48 -10.67
CA LEU A 341 31.47 5.48 -10.91
C LEU A 341 32.06 6.78 -11.45
N ASN A 342 31.47 7.31 -12.52
CA ASN A 342 31.73 8.65 -13.03
C ASN A 342 30.49 9.51 -12.74
N TRP A 343 30.67 10.49 -11.85
CA TRP A 343 29.62 11.40 -11.39
C TRP A 343 29.64 12.72 -12.16
N ILE A 344 28.46 13.28 -12.39
CA ILE A 344 28.23 14.69 -12.74
C ILE A 344 27.20 15.24 -11.75
N TRP A 345 27.42 16.44 -11.24
CA TRP A 345 26.49 17.10 -10.32
C TRP A 345 26.31 18.60 -10.58
N ARG A 346 25.26 19.15 -9.99
CA ARG A 346 24.92 20.58 -9.96
C ARG A 346 24.50 20.98 -8.56
N ILE A 347 24.77 22.23 -8.23
CA ILE A 347 24.46 22.85 -6.95
C ILE A 347 23.74 24.17 -7.20
N TYR A 348 22.62 24.38 -6.51
CA TYR A 348 21.71 25.50 -6.67
C TYR A 348 21.52 26.25 -5.34
N ASP A 349 21.23 27.56 -5.38
CA ASP A 349 20.84 28.32 -4.19
C ASP A 349 19.36 28.12 -3.80
N SER A 350 18.88 28.86 -2.80
CA SER A 350 17.50 28.77 -2.30
C SER A 350 16.43 29.24 -3.30
N ASP A 351 16.86 29.92 -4.35
CA ASP A 351 16.01 30.53 -5.38
C ASP A 351 16.18 29.77 -6.73
N ASP A 352 16.68 28.52 -6.66
CA ASP A 352 16.99 27.61 -7.75
C ASP A 352 18.01 28.13 -8.79
N ASN A 353 18.83 29.14 -8.46
CA ASN A 353 19.91 29.58 -9.36
C ASN A 353 21.09 28.61 -9.27
N LEU A 354 21.57 28.14 -10.43
CA LEU A 354 22.79 27.32 -10.52
C LEU A 354 24.00 28.11 -9.99
N LEU A 355 24.67 27.57 -8.98
CA LEU A 355 25.91 28.10 -8.40
C LEU A 355 27.15 27.46 -9.03
N PHE A 356 27.16 26.12 -9.10
CA PHE A 356 28.30 25.33 -9.55
C PHE A 356 27.86 24.10 -10.32
N ASN A 357 28.70 23.68 -11.27
CA ASN A 357 28.67 22.32 -11.81
C ASN A 357 29.84 21.53 -11.18
N GLY A 358 29.79 20.21 -11.21
CA GLY A 358 30.93 19.38 -10.81
C GLY A 358 30.94 18.02 -11.48
N ALA A 359 32.08 17.35 -11.37
CA ALA A 359 32.28 16.00 -11.88
C ALA A 359 33.32 15.28 -11.02
N GLY A 360 33.28 13.95 -11.01
CA GLY A 360 34.21 13.18 -10.19
C GLY A 360 34.22 11.69 -10.52
N THR A 361 35.28 11.02 -10.08
CA THR A 361 35.44 9.58 -10.24
C THR A 361 35.50 8.95 -8.86
N GLN A 362 34.72 7.89 -8.64
CA GLN A 362 34.76 7.09 -7.41
C GLN A 362 35.01 5.62 -7.73
N VAL A 363 35.71 4.94 -6.84
CA VAL A 363 35.88 3.49 -6.79
C VAL A 363 35.33 3.00 -5.47
N LEU A 364 34.34 2.11 -5.54
CA LEU A 364 33.77 1.43 -4.39
C LEU A 364 34.34 0.01 -4.33
N LYS A 365 35.01 -0.32 -3.23
CA LYS A 365 35.57 -1.66 -2.99
C LYS A 365 34.84 -2.32 -1.82
N ARG A 366 34.29 -3.51 -2.02
CA ARG A 366 33.53 -4.23 -0.98
C ARG A 366 34.39 -4.42 0.28
N THR A 367 33.86 -4.05 1.44
CA THR A 367 34.48 -4.40 2.72
C THR A 367 34.14 -5.84 3.09
N GLU A 368 35.08 -6.56 3.70
CA GLU A 368 34.79 -7.84 4.34
C GLU A 368 33.80 -7.64 5.51
N GLU A 369 32.91 -8.62 5.72
CA GLU A 369 31.94 -8.68 6.84
C GLU A 369 32.58 -9.23 8.13
#